data_AF-A0A453EZH5-F1
#
_entry.id   AF-A0A453EZH5-F1
#
_cell.length_a   1.000
_cell.length_b   1.000
_cell.length_c   1.000
_cell.angle_alpha   90.00
_cell.angle_beta   90.00
_cell.angle_gamma   90.00
#
_symmetry.space_group_name_H-M   'P 1'
#
loop_
_entity.id
_entity.type
_entity.pdbx_description
1 polymer ?
#
loop_
_entity_poly.entity_id
_entity_poly.type
_entity_poly.pdbx_seq_one_letter_code
_entity_poly.pdbx_strand_id
1 'polypeptide(L)'
;MRSIIVIRLRTLLAIVCSYNQTQIFCFQFHVNESSRQTSGDSLQVFGKASRTLSWWCFNPGLAMEEFLKLGVRSIILTSGTLSPLDSLAMELNLEFPVRLENPHVISQDQIWVGVVPVGPSGHPLNSSYRTRETVKYKQELGTVIVNFARIVPDGLLVFFPSYSMMDKCIDYWKNRNHEHSVDDSTIWQRMCKHKQPVIEPRQSSNFPNAIEDYAAKLRDPSTSGAIFFAVCRGKVSEGLDFADRAGRAVIVTGMPFSTPTDPKVRLKREYLDKQAKPSNKNPKALTGEEWYVQQAARAVNQAVGRVIRHRHDYGAIIYCDERFVWPNYQSQMSYWLKPYIKCYSKYGEVVQTLTRFFRDKVCVDPKEMDSNEIALHRLQTNVCRRRFYLTRLPQQ
;
A
#
# COMPACT_ATOMS: atom_id res chain seq x y z
N MET A 1 -40.66 -16.23 -7.56
CA MET A 1 -39.74 -15.56 -8.52
C MET A 1 -38.26 -15.69 -8.18
N ARG A 2 -37.80 -15.36 -6.95
CA ARG A 2 -36.39 -15.55 -6.54
C ARG A 2 -35.86 -16.98 -6.76
N SER A 3 -36.65 -18.00 -6.41
CA SER A 3 -36.28 -19.41 -6.57
C SER A 3 -36.24 -19.87 -8.03
N ILE A 4 -37.08 -19.29 -8.90
CA ILE A 4 -37.17 -19.65 -10.33
C ILE A 4 -35.98 -19.09 -11.12
N ILE A 5 -35.50 -17.88 -10.75
CA ILE A 5 -34.31 -17.27 -11.32
C ILE A 5 -33.06 -18.08 -10.96
N VAL A 6 -32.92 -18.53 -9.71
CA VAL A 6 -31.79 -19.35 -9.25
C VAL A 6 -31.73 -20.70 -9.98
N ILE A 7 -32.88 -21.35 -10.22
CA ILE A 7 -32.96 -22.63 -10.95
C ILE A 7 -32.55 -22.46 -12.41
N ARG A 8 -33.08 -21.45 -13.11
CA ARG A 8 -32.73 -21.22 -14.53
C ARG A 8 -31.29 -20.76 -14.73
N LEU A 9 -30.69 -20.07 -13.76
CA LEU A 9 -29.27 -19.72 -13.78
C LEU A 9 -28.36 -20.94 -13.56
N ARG A 10 -28.75 -21.89 -12.69
CA ARG A 10 -28.06 -23.20 -12.59
C ARG A 10 -28.08 -23.96 -13.90
N THR A 11 -29.17 -23.91 -14.65
CA THR A 11 -29.26 -24.51 -15.99
C THR A 11 -28.37 -23.77 -17.00
N LEU A 12 -28.36 -22.43 -16.96
CA LEU A 12 -27.47 -21.62 -17.80
C LEU A 12 -25.98 -21.88 -17.47
N LEU A 13 -25.66 -22.15 -16.21
CA LEU A 13 -24.32 -22.54 -15.73
C LEU A 13 -23.91 -23.93 -16.17
N ALA A 14 -24.83 -24.90 -16.21
CA ALA A 14 -24.54 -26.21 -16.79
C ALA A 14 -24.22 -26.13 -18.29
N ILE A 15 -24.80 -25.14 -18.98
CA ILE A 15 -24.55 -24.87 -20.40
C ILE A 15 -23.20 -24.15 -20.59
N VAL A 16 -22.90 -23.12 -19.81
CA VAL A 16 -21.60 -22.39 -19.88
C VAL A 16 -20.43 -23.27 -19.38
N CYS A 17 -20.65 -24.03 -18.31
CA CYS A 17 -19.67 -24.96 -17.73
C CYS A 17 -19.87 -26.37 -18.29
N SER A 18 -19.93 -26.55 -19.62
CA SER A 18 -19.99 -27.88 -20.25
C SER A 18 -18.86 -28.84 -19.81
N TYR A 19 -17.91 -28.35 -19.01
CA TYR A 19 -16.87 -29.10 -18.34
C TYR A 19 -17.02 -29.00 -16.81
N ASN A 20 -17.27 -30.15 -16.17
CA ASN A 20 -17.16 -30.43 -14.73
C ASN A 20 -18.08 -29.67 -13.75
N GLN A 21 -19.11 -30.37 -13.25
CA GLN A 21 -20.04 -29.91 -12.19
C GLN A 21 -19.33 -29.47 -10.88
N THR A 22 -18.10 -29.92 -10.63
CA THR A 22 -17.29 -29.57 -9.46
C THR A 22 -16.80 -28.12 -9.46
N GLN A 23 -16.64 -27.49 -10.63
CA GLN A 23 -16.14 -26.10 -10.73
C GLN A 23 -17.20 -25.05 -10.35
N ILE A 24 -18.48 -25.40 -10.42
CA ILE A 24 -19.61 -24.50 -10.11
C ILE A 24 -19.54 -23.98 -8.66
N PHE A 25 -19.00 -24.76 -7.72
CA PHE A 25 -18.87 -24.39 -6.31
C PHE A 25 -17.85 -23.26 -6.05
N CYS A 26 -16.99 -22.95 -7.02
CA CYS A 26 -16.04 -21.84 -6.93
C CYS A 26 -16.64 -20.48 -7.25
N PHE A 27 -17.87 -20.45 -7.76
CA PHE A 27 -18.56 -19.23 -8.17
C PHE A 27 -19.66 -18.83 -7.19
N GLN A 28 -19.87 -17.53 -7.05
CA GLN A 28 -20.98 -16.96 -6.26
C GLN A 28 -21.79 -15.96 -7.09
N PHE A 29 -23.08 -15.89 -6.77
CA PHE A 29 -24.05 -15.00 -7.40
C PHE A 29 -24.42 -13.86 -6.47
N HIS A 30 -24.51 -12.67 -7.03
CA HIS A 30 -25.04 -11.51 -6.33
C HIS A 30 -25.93 -10.69 -7.24
N VAL A 31 -27.11 -10.29 -6.76
CA VAL A 31 -28.00 -9.36 -7.45
C VAL A 31 -27.94 -8.05 -6.71
N ASN A 32 -27.50 -7.00 -7.42
CA ASN A 32 -27.53 -5.63 -6.92
C ASN A 32 -28.72 -4.91 -7.56
N GLU A 33 -29.57 -4.28 -6.74
CA GLU A 33 -30.68 -3.45 -7.19
C GLU A 33 -30.35 -2.00 -6.87
N SER A 34 -30.06 -1.21 -7.90
CA SER A 34 -29.83 0.23 -7.74
C SER A 34 -31.06 1.00 -8.18
N SER A 35 -31.64 1.80 -7.28
CA SER A 35 -32.54 2.90 -7.67
C SER A 35 -31.70 4.05 -8.21
N ARG A 36 -31.90 4.43 -9.48
CA ARG A 36 -31.32 5.68 -9.99
C ARG A 36 -32.07 6.83 -9.34
N GLN A 37 -31.45 7.51 -8.36
CA GLN A 37 -31.85 8.89 -8.04
C GLN A 37 -31.12 9.80 -9.03
N THR A 38 -31.86 10.32 -10.01
CA THR A 38 -31.38 11.44 -10.82
C THR A 38 -31.35 12.68 -9.94
N SER A 39 -30.15 13.09 -9.55
CA SER A 39 -29.90 14.39 -8.92
C SER A 39 -30.03 15.48 -9.99
N GLY A 40 -31.05 16.34 -9.85
CA GLY A 40 -31.23 17.55 -10.65
C GLY A 40 -32.33 17.46 -11.69
N ASP A 41 -33.60 17.45 -11.25
CA ASP A 41 -34.69 18.30 -11.75
C ASP A 41 -36.00 17.89 -11.04
N SER A 42 -36.85 18.87 -10.77
CA SER A 42 -38.08 18.78 -9.97
C SER A 42 -39.24 18.02 -10.67
N LEU A 43 -38.95 16.85 -11.22
CA LEU A 43 -39.93 15.86 -11.68
C LEU A 43 -39.49 14.48 -11.21
N GLN A 44 -40.18 13.95 -10.20
CA GLN A 44 -40.01 12.56 -9.74
C GLN A 44 -40.50 11.58 -10.82
N VAL A 45 -39.68 11.37 -11.85
CA VAL A 45 -39.82 10.20 -12.72
C VAL A 45 -39.29 9.01 -11.92
N PHE A 46 -40.17 8.08 -11.56
CA PHE A 46 -39.79 6.79 -10.96
C PHE A 46 -38.80 6.07 -11.89
N GLY A 47 -37.51 6.28 -11.69
CA GLY A 47 -36.45 5.64 -12.47
C GLY A 47 -36.56 4.12 -12.30
N LYS A 48 -36.69 3.39 -13.41
CA LYS A 48 -36.70 1.91 -13.41
C LYS A 48 -35.52 1.40 -12.59
N ALA A 49 -35.81 0.60 -11.56
CA ALA A 49 -34.78 -0.08 -10.78
C ALA A 49 -33.89 -0.90 -11.72
N SER A 50 -32.61 -0.56 -11.78
CA SER A 50 -31.65 -1.32 -12.56
C SER A 50 -31.16 -2.48 -11.70
N ARG A 51 -31.30 -3.70 -12.23
CA ARG A 51 -30.82 -4.92 -11.58
C ARG A 51 -29.55 -5.37 -12.29
N THR A 52 -28.46 -5.44 -11.54
CA THR A 52 -27.20 -6.01 -12.02
C THR A 52 -27.02 -7.39 -11.41
N LEU A 53 -26.94 -8.42 -12.26
CA LEU A 53 -26.55 -9.76 -11.84
C LEU A 53 -25.03 -9.89 -11.99
N SER A 54 -24.35 -10.11 -10.88
CA SER A 54 -22.91 -10.37 -10.83
C SER A 54 -22.64 -11.85 -10.62
N TRP A 55 -21.70 -12.37 -11.38
CA TRP A 55 -21.19 -13.74 -11.28
C TRP A 55 -19.67 -13.66 -11.07
N TRP A 56 -19.20 -14.11 -9.90
CA TRP A 56 -17.79 -13.98 -9.51
C TRP A 56 -17.16 -15.33 -9.25
N CYS A 57 -15.99 -15.57 -9.84
CA CYS A 57 -15.10 -16.67 -9.47
C CYS A 57 -14.28 -16.28 -8.25
N PHE A 58 -14.31 -17.09 -7.19
CA PHE A 58 -13.51 -16.87 -5.99
C PHE A 58 -12.34 -17.85 -5.84
N ASN A 59 -12.16 -18.78 -6.77
CA ASN A 59 -10.99 -19.63 -6.85
C ASN A 59 -10.13 -19.24 -8.06
N PRO A 60 -9.11 -18.38 -7.91
CA PRO A 60 -8.24 -18.03 -9.02
C PRO A 60 -7.40 -19.23 -9.50
N GLY A 61 -7.26 -20.28 -8.69
CA GLY A 61 -6.57 -21.51 -9.08
C GLY A 61 -7.17 -22.25 -10.25
N LEU A 62 -8.47 -22.05 -10.56
CA LEU A 62 -9.08 -22.60 -11.78
C LEU A 62 -8.37 -22.11 -13.05
N ALA A 63 -7.95 -20.84 -13.08
CA ALA A 63 -7.18 -20.30 -14.20
C ALA A 63 -5.75 -20.86 -14.23
N MET A 64 -5.18 -21.16 -13.06
CA MET A 64 -3.84 -21.73 -12.96
C MET A 64 -3.77 -23.20 -13.41
N GLU A 65 -4.83 -23.97 -13.16
CA GLU A 65 -4.99 -25.35 -13.63
C GLU A 65 -4.96 -25.44 -15.17
N GLU A 66 -5.44 -24.42 -15.88
CA GLU A 66 -5.38 -24.37 -17.35
C GLU A 66 -3.95 -24.29 -17.86
N PHE A 67 -3.04 -23.59 -17.18
CA PHE A 67 -1.62 -23.58 -17.57
C PHE A 67 -1.00 -24.98 -17.51
N LEU A 68 -1.39 -25.79 -16.52
CA LEU A 68 -0.93 -27.18 -16.42
C LEU A 68 -1.46 -28.01 -17.60
N LYS A 69 -2.73 -27.83 -17.97
CA LYS A 69 -3.33 -28.52 -19.13
C LYS A 69 -2.69 -28.13 -20.47
N LEU A 70 -2.27 -26.87 -20.60
CA LEU A 70 -1.55 -26.37 -21.77
C LEU A 70 -0.09 -26.82 -21.85
N GLY A 71 0.40 -27.60 -20.87
CA GLY A 71 1.76 -28.13 -20.87
C GLY A 71 2.82 -27.09 -20.48
N VAL A 72 2.45 -26.03 -19.76
CA VAL A 72 3.43 -25.07 -19.22
C VAL A 72 4.35 -25.78 -18.24
N ARG A 73 5.65 -25.82 -18.55
CA ARG A 73 6.64 -26.57 -17.77
C ARG A 73 7.13 -25.86 -16.51
N SER A 74 7.13 -24.53 -16.50
CA SER A 74 7.64 -23.74 -15.37
C SER A 74 6.89 -22.43 -15.26
N ILE A 75 6.47 -22.08 -14.04
CA ILE A 75 5.85 -20.82 -13.68
C ILE A 75 6.70 -20.22 -12.55
N ILE A 76 7.25 -19.04 -12.80
CA ILE A 76 8.03 -18.30 -11.80
C ILE A 76 7.24 -17.05 -11.43
N LEU A 77 6.86 -16.94 -10.15
CA LEU A 77 6.17 -15.76 -9.61
C LEU A 77 7.16 -14.91 -8.82
N THR A 78 7.37 -13.67 -9.25
CA THR A 78 8.28 -12.72 -8.60
C THR A 78 7.55 -11.43 -8.28
N SER A 79 7.57 -11.01 -7.02
CA SER A 79 7.17 -9.66 -6.61
C SER A 79 7.71 -9.36 -5.22
N GLY A 80 7.97 -8.08 -4.94
CA GLY A 80 8.47 -7.60 -3.65
C GLY A 80 7.44 -7.62 -2.51
N THR A 81 6.17 -7.95 -2.80
CA THR A 81 5.07 -7.91 -1.82
C THR A 81 4.19 -9.17 -1.86
N LEU A 82 4.72 -10.32 -2.28
CA LEU A 82 3.95 -11.59 -2.38
C LEU A 82 3.63 -12.21 -1.01
N SER A 83 4.44 -11.92 0.01
CA SER A 83 4.29 -12.48 1.35
C SER A 83 2.95 -12.08 2.00
N PRO A 84 2.24 -12.99 2.72
CA PRO A 84 2.62 -14.37 3.06
C PRO A 84 2.50 -15.36 1.88
N LEU A 85 3.58 -16.11 1.60
CA LEU A 85 3.67 -17.03 0.45
C LEU A 85 2.73 -18.24 0.56
N ASP A 86 2.49 -18.74 1.77
CA ASP A 86 1.58 -19.86 2.02
C ASP A 86 0.15 -19.51 1.59
N SER A 87 -0.30 -18.31 1.93
CA SER A 87 -1.63 -17.84 1.58
C SER A 87 -1.77 -17.60 0.08
N LEU A 88 -0.73 -17.09 -0.59
CA LEU A 88 -0.72 -16.98 -2.04
C LEU A 88 -0.81 -18.35 -2.72
N ALA A 89 -0.04 -19.33 -2.25
CA ALA A 89 -0.07 -20.70 -2.77
C ALA A 89 -1.46 -21.33 -2.63
N MET A 90 -2.08 -21.17 -1.46
CA MET A 90 -3.45 -21.63 -1.21
C MET A 90 -4.48 -20.93 -2.11
N GLU A 91 -4.39 -19.61 -2.29
CA GLU A 91 -5.30 -18.87 -3.16
C GLU A 91 -5.19 -19.34 -4.62
N LEU A 92 -3.97 -19.57 -5.10
CA LEU A 92 -3.71 -20.02 -6.48
C LEU A 92 -3.97 -21.51 -6.70
N ASN A 93 -4.30 -22.28 -5.66
CA ASN A 93 -4.42 -23.75 -5.72
C ASN A 93 -3.23 -24.41 -6.45
N LEU A 94 -2.02 -23.89 -6.23
CA LEU A 94 -0.79 -24.38 -6.85
C LEU A 94 0.25 -24.71 -5.80
N GLU A 95 1.00 -25.76 -6.06
CA GLU A 95 2.18 -26.08 -5.28
C GLU A 95 3.37 -25.26 -5.78
N PHE A 96 3.92 -24.43 -4.90
CA PHE A 96 5.22 -23.79 -5.09
C PHE A 96 6.24 -24.53 -4.22
N PRO A 97 6.96 -25.53 -4.76
CA PRO A 97 7.95 -26.30 -3.99
C PRO A 97 9.16 -25.44 -3.63
N VAL A 98 9.51 -24.49 -4.50
CA VAL A 98 10.55 -23.50 -4.24
C VAL A 98 9.88 -22.19 -3.82
N ARG A 99 10.10 -21.78 -2.57
CA ARG A 99 9.65 -20.50 -2.01
C ARG A 99 10.85 -19.77 -1.46
N LEU A 100 11.06 -18.55 -1.90
CA LEU A 100 12.18 -17.73 -1.49
C LEU A 100 11.68 -16.38 -1.01
N GLU A 101 12.10 -16.00 0.20
CA GLU A 101 11.92 -14.66 0.76
C GLU A 101 13.28 -14.19 1.25
N ASN A 102 13.88 -13.23 0.52
CA ASN A 102 15.21 -12.74 0.81
C ASN A 102 15.15 -11.49 1.70
N PRO A 103 16.16 -11.26 2.56
CA PRO A 103 16.33 -9.97 3.21
C PRO A 103 16.56 -8.86 2.19
N HIS A 104 16.26 -7.62 2.57
CA HIS A 104 16.52 -6.46 1.73
C HIS A 104 18.00 -6.08 1.76
N VAL A 105 18.52 -5.51 0.67
CA VAL A 105 19.93 -5.10 0.50
C VAL A 105 20.36 -3.89 1.35
N ILE A 106 19.43 -3.27 2.10
CA ILE A 106 19.73 -2.04 2.85
C ILE A 106 20.29 -2.33 4.24
N SER A 107 21.12 -1.42 4.73
CA SER A 107 21.61 -1.39 6.11
C SER A 107 20.62 -0.73 7.07
N GLN A 108 20.85 -0.93 8.38
CA GLN A 108 19.99 -0.41 9.45
C GLN A 108 19.88 1.11 9.49
N ASP A 109 20.91 1.81 9.03
CA ASP A 109 20.95 3.27 9.01
C ASP A 109 20.23 3.87 7.80
N GLN A 110 19.91 3.10 6.76
CA GLN A 110 19.25 3.61 5.54
C GLN A 110 17.73 3.76 5.68
N ILE A 111 17.11 3.11 6.67
CA ILE A 111 15.65 3.17 6.82
C ILE A 111 15.24 3.47 8.24
N TRP A 112 14.27 4.37 8.37
CA TRP A 112 13.55 4.61 9.61
C TRP A 112 12.14 4.06 9.45
N VAL A 113 11.68 3.20 10.37
CA VAL A 113 10.31 2.67 10.35
C VAL A 113 9.67 2.86 11.72
N GLY A 114 8.57 3.62 11.78
CA GLY A 114 7.94 3.96 13.04
C GLY A 114 6.42 3.92 13.01
N VAL A 115 5.82 3.34 14.05
CA VAL A 115 4.39 3.41 14.31
C VAL A 115 4.10 4.58 15.25
N VAL A 116 3.20 5.46 14.82
CA VAL A 116 2.76 6.68 15.48
C VAL A 116 1.30 6.47 15.91
N PRO A 117 1.05 5.95 17.13
CA PRO A 117 -0.31 5.65 17.56
C PRO A 117 -1.08 6.88 18.05
N VAL A 118 -0.38 7.94 18.45
CA VAL A 118 -0.95 9.18 18.98
C VAL A 118 -0.28 10.39 18.35
N GLY A 119 -1.03 11.49 18.21
CA GLY A 119 -0.47 12.75 17.73
C GLY A 119 0.04 13.67 18.84
N PRO A 120 0.37 14.94 18.51
CA PRO A 120 0.90 15.94 19.44
C PRO A 120 0.08 16.18 20.71
N SER A 121 -1.26 16.09 20.64
CA SER A 121 -2.15 16.30 21.79
C SER A 121 -2.33 15.02 22.64
N GLY A 122 -1.72 13.90 22.22
CA GLY A 122 -1.96 12.58 22.80
C GLY A 122 -3.24 11.91 22.28
N HIS A 123 -3.98 12.54 21.36
CA HIS A 123 -5.16 11.92 20.77
C HIS A 123 -4.76 10.72 19.88
N PRO A 124 -5.44 9.57 20.00
CA PRO A 124 -5.18 8.41 19.15
C PRO A 124 -5.37 8.70 17.66
N LEU A 125 -4.42 8.26 16.86
CA LEU A 125 -4.53 8.19 15.41
C LEU A 125 -5.16 6.84 15.07
N ASN A 126 -6.44 6.84 14.71
CA ASN A 126 -7.14 5.63 14.31
C ASN A 126 -8.06 5.96 13.12
N SER A 127 -7.80 5.34 11.98
CA SER A 127 -8.53 5.57 10.72
C SER A 127 -9.78 4.68 10.56
N SER A 128 -10.19 3.95 11.59
CA SER A 128 -11.36 3.08 11.54
C SER A 128 -12.64 3.88 11.31
N TYR A 129 -13.70 3.20 10.85
CA TYR A 129 -15.01 3.83 10.64
C TYR A 129 -15.56 4.54 11.87
N ARG A 130 -15.16 4.12 13.08
CA ARG A 130 -15.62 4.69 14.35
C ARG A 130 -15.07 6.10 14.59
N THR A 131 -13.84 6.36 14.16
CA THR A 131 -13.05 7.53 14.57
C THR A 131 -12.71 8.46 13.41
N ARG A 132 -12.59 7.94 12.17
CA ARG A 132 -12.10 8.69 11.01
C ARG A 132 -12.91 9.93 10.62
N GLU A 133 -14.19 9.97 11.00
CA GLU A 133 -15.07 11.10 10.70
C GLU A 133 -14.96 12.23 11.75
N THR A 134 -14.37 11.95 12.91
CA THR A 134 -14.28 12.90 14.02
C THR A 134 -13.37 14.08 13.67
N VAL A 135 -13.75 15.26 14.17
CA VAL A 135 -12.99 16.52 14.01
C VAL A 135 -11.59 16.36 14.62
N LYS A 136 -11.51 15.80 15.84
CA LYS A 136 -10.24 15.59 16.55
C LYS A 136 -9.27 14.74 15.74
N TYR A 137 -9.72 13.63 15.14
CA TYR A 137 -8.85 12.80 14.29
C TYR A 137 -8.29 13.58 13.10
N LYS A 138 -9.14 14.34 12.38
CA LYS A 138 -8.72 15.13 11.21
C LYS A 138 -7.73 16.22 11.61
N GLN A 139 -7.99 16.93 12.70
CA GLN A 139 -7.10 17.97 13.25
C GLN A 139 -5.74 17.38 13.68
N GLU A 140 -5.76 16.26 14.38
CA GLU A 140 -4.57 15.59 14.88
C GLU A 140 -3.69 15.10 13.74
N LEU A 141 -4.28 14.36 12.78
CA LEU A 141 -3.57 13.86 11.59
C LEU A 141 -2.98 15.01 10.76
N GLY A 142 -3.74 16.09 10.58
CA GLY A 142 -3.26 17.27 9.86
C GLY A 142 -2.05 17.91 10.54
N THR A 143 -2.08 18.05 11.86
CA THR A 143 -0.96 18.59 12.64
C THR A 143 0.28 17.68 12.57
N VAL A 144 0.08 16.36 12.62
CA VAL A 144 1.14 15.37 12.42
C VAL A 144 1.81 15.53 11.06
N ILE A 145 1.02 15.68 9.99
CA ILE A 145 1.54 15.85 8.63
C ILE A 145 2.30 17.18 8.49
N VAL A 146 1.81 18.29 9.07
CA VAL A 146 2.53 19.58 9.10
C VAL A 146 3.91 19.40 9.75
N ASN A 147 3.99 18.73 10.89
CA ASN A 147 5.25 18.51 11.60
C ASN A 147 6.22 17.64 10.79
N PHE A 148 5.73 16.58 10.15
CA PHE A 148 6.58 15.72 9.32
C PHE A 148 6.99 16.38 8.01
N ALA A 149 6.14 17.22 7.41
CA ALA A 149 6.50 18.03 6.24
C ALA A 149 7.66 19.00 6.52
N ARG A 150 7.84 19.43 7.77
CA ARG A 150 8.99 20.23 8.20
C ARG A 150 10.27 19.41 8.35
N ILE A 151 10.18 18.14 8.73
CA ILE A 151 11.33 17.28 9.08
C ILE A 151 11.86 16.53 7.85
N VAL A 152 10.95 16.02 7.02
CA VAL A 152 11.30 15.20 5.85
C VAL A 152 11.84 16.12 4.75
N PRO A 153 13.05 15.87 4.20
CA PRO A 153 13.54 16.59 3.04
C PRO A 153 12.81 16.14 1.77
N ASP A 154 12.74 17.02 0.77
CA ASP A 154 12.21 16.71 -0.57
C ASP A 154 10.78 16.14 -0.54
N GLY A 155 10.56 14.95 -1.11
CA GLY A 155 9.27 14.34 -1.35
C GLY A 155 8.70 13.58 -0.16
N LEU A 156 7.45 13.91 0.21
CA LEU A 156 6.65 13.20 1.21
C LEU A 156 5.40 12.61 0.55
N LEU A 157 5.26 11.29 0.57
CA LEU A 157 4.09 10.59 0.06
C LEU A 157 3.14 10.29 1.23
N VAL A 158 1.86 10.60 1.09
CA VAL A 158 0.85 10.39 2.14
C VAL A 158 -0.29 9.54 1.59
N PHE A 159 -0.33 8.27 1.98
CA PHE A 159 -1.32 7.31 1.51
C PHE A 159 -2.50 7.19 2.47
N PHE A 160 -3.69 7.40 1.93
CA PHE A 160 -4.95 7.21 2.62
C PHE A 160 -5.59 5.86 2.31
N PRO A 161 -6.40 5.31 3.24
CA PRO A 161 -7.22 4.12 2.98
C PRO A 161 -8.20 4.24 1.80
N SER A 162 -8.67 5.45 1.49
CA SER A 162 -9.66 5.68 0.42
C SER A 162 -9.71 7.16 0.01
N TYR A 163 -10.19 7.43 -1.21
CA TYR A 163 -10.40 8.80 -1.69
C TYR A 163 -11.38 9.57 -0.80
N SER A 164 -12.46 8.94 -0.35
CA SER A 164 -13.45 9.61 0.51
C SER A 164 -12.84 10.13 1.80
N MET A 165 -11.92 9.38 2.40
CA MET A 165 -11.25 9.80 3.63
C MET A 165 -10.23 10.90 3.36
N MET A 166 -9.47 10.79 2.26
CA MET A 166 -8.51 11.81 1.83
C MET A 166 -9.23 13.15 1.60
N ASP A 167 -10.29 13.16 0.78
CA ASP A 167 -11.05 14.37 0.43
C ASP A 167 -11.59 15.05 1.70
N LYS A 168 -12.24 14.30 2.59
CA LYS A 168 -12.77 14.84 3.86
C LYS A 168 -11.70 15.43 4.78
N CYS A 169 -10.50 14.85 4.81
CA CYS A 169 -9.40 15.38 5.60
C CYS A 169 -8.87 16.67 4.97
N ILE A 170 -8.66 16.68 3.65
CA ILE A 170 -8.17 17.85 2.91
C ILE A 170 -9.17 19.00 2.99
N ASP A 171 -10.46 18.74 2.80
CA ASP A 171 -11.52 19.73 2.93
C ASP A 171 -11.52 20.34 4.34
N TYR A 172 -11.41 19.49 5.36
CA TYR A 172 -11.30 19.95 6.75
C TYR A 172 -10.07 20.84 6.98
N TRP A 173 -8.91 20.48 6.41
CA TRP A 173 -7.65 21.24 6.57
C TRP A 173 -7.63 22.56 5.81
N LYS A 174 -8.41 22.69 4.73
CA LYS A 174 -8.55 23.92 3.96
C LYS A 174 -9.50 24.92 4.61
N ASN A 175 -10.47 24.44 5.39
CA ASN A 175 -11.48 25.29 6.03
C ASN A 175 -10.93 26.02 7.27
N ARG A 176 -11.31 27.29 7.41
CA ARG A 176 -10.85 28.20 8.49
C ARG A 176 -11.73 28.16 9.75
N ASN A 177 -12.90 27.53 9.69
CA ASN A 177 -13.98 27.65 10.68
C ASN A 177 -13.82 26.78 11.94
N HIS A 178 -12.61 26.52 12.41
CA HIS A 178 -12.43 25.67 13.59
C HIS A 178 -12.22 26.50 14.84
N GLU A 179 -13.10 26.28 15.82
CA GLU A 179 -13.10 26.89 17.13
C GLU A 179 -11.71 26.76 17.78
N HIS A 180 -11.11 27.90 18.14
CA HIS A 180 -9.89 28.04 18.93
C HIS A 180 -8.51 28.05 18.22
N SER A 181 -8.39 28.29 16.91
CA SER A 181 -7.06 28.61 16.35
C SER A 181 -6.66 30.06 16.67
N VAL A 182 -5.68 30.22 17.57
CA VAL A 182 -5.01 31.51 17.86
C VAL A 182 -4.22 32.03 16.64
N ASP A 183 -3.88 31.12 15.72
CA ASP A 183 -3.18 31.42 14.49
C ASP A 183 -4.16 31.62 13.33
N ASP A 184 -3.93 32.63 12.51
CA ASP A 184 -4.83 33.05 11.43
C ASP A 184 -4.79 32.08 10.23
N SER A 185 -3.86 31.12 10.26
CA SER A 185 -3.55 30.18 9.19
C SER A 185 -4.21 28.81 9.34
N THR A 186 -4.75 28.28 8.24
CA THR A 186 -5.33 26.93 8.20
C THR A 186 -4.24 25.86 8.25
N ILE A 187 -4.61 24.63 8.64
CA ILE A 187 -3.67 23.49 8.63
C ILE A 187 -3.08 23.33 7.22
N TRP A 188 -3.89 23.47 6.18
CA TRP A 188 -3.43 23.40 4.79
C TRP A 188 -2.38 24.48 4.47
N GLN A 189 -2.60 25.73 4.89
CA GLN A 189 -1.63 26.82 4.69
C GLN A 189 -0.32 26.54 5.43
N ARG A 190 -0.38 25.98 6.64
CA ARG A 190 0.80 25.55 7.40
C ARG A 190 1.56 24.43 6.68
N MET A 191 0.88 23.49 6.03
CA MET A 191 1.53 22.48 5.18
C MET A 191 2.23 23.13 3.99
N CYS A 192 1.52 24.02 3.26
CA CYS A 192 2.04 24.72 2.08
C CYS A 192 3.29 25.57 2.37
N LYS A 193 3.45 26.08 3.60
CA LYS A 193 4.66 26.80 4.03
C LYS A 193 5.91 25.93 3.97
N HIS A 194 5.77 24.62 4.15
CA HIS A 194 6.89 23.68 4.15
C HIS A 194 7.02 22.93 2.84
N LYS A 195 5.91 22.44 2.29
CA LYS A 195 5.89 21.63 1.07
C LYS A 195 4.64 21.87 0.24
N GLN A 196 4.82 21.90 -1.08
CA GLN A 196 3.71 22.13 -2.01
C GLN A 196 2.90 20.83 -2.21
N PRO A 197 1.57 20.86 -2.01
CA PRO A 197 0.75 19.65 -2.11
C PRO A 197 0.31 19.34 -3.54
N VAL A 198 0.21 18.04 -3.83
CA VAL A 198 -0.41 17.44 -5.02
C VAL A 198 -1.39 16.37 -4.56
N ILE A 199 -2.52 16.23 -5.24
CA ILE A 199 -3.57 15.28 -4.88
C ILE A 199 -3.77 14.31 -6.05
N GLU A 200 -3.84 13.02 -5.74
CA GLU A 200 -4.09 11.97 -6.72
C GLU A 200 -5.45 12.19 -7.40
N PRO A 201 -5.50 12.35 -8.74
CA PRO A 201 -6.75 12.48 -9.45
C PRO A 201 -7.48 11.14 -9.53
N ARG A 202 -8.81 11.16 -9.36
CA ARG A 202 -9.67 9.98 -9.55
C ARG A 202 -9.72 9.51 -11.01
N GLN A 203 -9.59 10.44 -11.94
CA GLN A 203 -9.65 10.16 -13.38
C GLN A 203 -8.28 9.77 -13.91
N SER A 204 -8.26 8.65 -14.63
CA SER A 204 -7.04 8.08 -15.17
C SER A 204 -6.26 9.00 -16.10
N SER A 205 -6.96 9.83 -16.87
CA SER A 205 -6.41 10.76 -17.87
C SER A 205 -5.59 11.89 -17.25
N ASN A 206 -5.92 12.32 -16.03
CA ASN A 206 -5.31 13.49 -15.41
C ASN A 206 -4.05 13.10 -14.60
N PHE A 207 -3.77 11.80 -14.52
CA PHE A 207 -2.70 11.26 -13.70
C PHE A 207 -1.30 11.68 -14.16
N PRO A 208 -0.96 11.68 -15.48
CA PRO A 208 0.33 12.18 -15.94
C PRO A 208 0.59 13.63 -15.50
N ASN A 209 -0.42 14.50 -15.62
CA ASN A 209 -0.32 15.90 -15.23
C ASN A 209 -0.02 16.07 -13.74
N ALA A 210 -0.61 15.24 -12.87
CA ALA A 210 -0.33 15.28 -11.43
C ALA A 210 1.11 14.86 -11.10
N ILE A 211 1.68 13.93 -11.86
CA ILE A 211 3.08 13.50 -11.70
C ILE A 211 4.04 14.57 -12.17
N GLU A 212 3.75 15.21 -13.31
CA GLU A 212 4.53 16.34 -13.79
C GLU A 212 4.47 17.53 -12.82
N ASP A 213 3.29 17.85 -12.28
CA ASP A 213 3.10 18.87 -11.25
C ASP A 213 3.92 18.53 -9.98
N TYR A 214 3.86 17.29 -9.51
CA TYR A 214 4.67 16.84 -8.36
C TYR A 214 6.17 16.98 -8.62
N ALA A 215 6.65 16.57 -9.79
CA ALA A 215 8.05 16.67 -10.16
C ALA A 215 8.50 18.14 -10.29
N ALA A 216 7.64 19.03 -10.81
CA ALA A 216 7.91 20.46 -10.88
C ALA A 216 8.02 21.08 -9.49
N LYS A 217 7.04 20.81 -8.61
CA LYS A 217 7.02 21.28 -7.21
C LYS A 217 8.19 20.75 -6.39
N LEU A 218 8.66 19.54 -6.66
CA LEU A 218 9.84 18.97 -6.01
C LEU A 218 11.13 19.70 -6.38
N ARG A 219 11.20 20.30 -7.58
CA ARG A 219 12.35 21.07 -8.06
C ARG A 219 12.31 22.54 -7.63
N ASP A 220 11.20 23.01 -7.06
CA ASP A 220 11.02 24.39 -6.64
C ASP A 220 11.90 24.70 -5.40
N PRO A 221 12.91 25.57 -5.51
CA PRO A 221 13.82 25.88 -4.40
C PRO A 221 13.16 26.76 -3.32
N SER A 222 11.97 27.32 -3.57
CA SER A 222 11.24 28.16 -2.60
C SER A 222 10.63 27.36 -1.44
N THR A 223 10.51 26.04 -1.60
CA THR A 223 9.97 25.15 -0.57
C THR A 223 10.92 23.99 -0.29
N SER A 224 10.70 23.25 0.80
CA SER A 224 11.52 22.08 1.15
C SER A 224 11.22 20.84 0.31
N GLY A 225 10.33 20.95 -0.69
CA GLY A 225 9.88 19.87 -1.56
C GLY A 225 8.34 19.78 -1.65
N ALA A 226 7.83 18.60 -1.98
CA ALA A 226 6.42 18.41 -2.32
C ALA A 226 5.77 17.28 -1.51
N ILE A 227 4.46 17.41 -1.25
CA ILE A 227 3.63 16.36 -0.66
C ILE A 227 2.74 15.77 -1.74
N PHE A 228 2.72 14.45 -1.88
CA PHE A 228 1.75 13.76 -2.73
C PHE A 228 0.72 13.04 -1.85
N PHE A 229 -0.51 13.56 -1.83
CA PHE A 229 -1.66 12.88 -1.22
C PHE A 229 -2.22 11.86 -2.19
N ALA A 230 -2.18 10.60 -1.81
CA ALA A 230 -2.57 9.47 -2.62
C ALA A 230 -3.42 8.48 -1.82
N VAL A 231 -3.95 7.46 -2.48
CA VAL A 231 -4.67 6.37 -1.82
C VAL A 231 -3.95 5.04 -2.00
N CYS A 232 -4.06 4.17 -0.99
CA CYS A 232 -3.69 2.78 -1.14
C CYS A 232 -4.57 2.12 -2.21
N ARG A 233 -3.99 1.26 -3.07
CA ARG A 233 -4.64 0.71 -4.27
C ARG A 233 -5.02 1.78 -5.31
N GLY A 234 -4.40 2.96 -5.18
CA GLY A 234 -4.39 3.99 -6.19
C GLY A 234 -3.25 3.77 -7.17
N LYS A 235 -3.25 4.57 -8.23
CA LYS A 235 -2.24 4.50 -9.29
C LYS A 235 -0.84 4.80 -8.77
N VAL A 236 -0.76 5.74 -7.83
CA VAL A 236 0.49 6.12 -7.14
C VAL A 236 1.09 4.90 -6.42
N SER A 237 0.25 4.06 -5.81
CA SER A 237 0.70 2.90 -5.03
C SER A 237 1.04 1.66 -5.86
N GLU A 238 0.55 1.55 -7.10
CA GLU A 238 0.69 0.35 -7.94
C GLU A 238 1.76 0.52 -9.03
N GLY A 239 1.80 1.67 -9.72
CA GLY A 239 2.47 1.76 -11.02
C GLY A 239 3.65 2.72 -11.13
N LEU A 240 3.97 3.50 -10.09
CA LEU A 240 5.00 4.54 -10.19
C LEU A 240 6.23 4.29 -9.32
N ASP A 241 7.36 4.65 -9.89
CA ASP A 241 8.63 4.68 -9.22
C ASP A 241 8.91 6.11 -8.70
N PHE A 242 9.02 6.23 -7.38
CA PHE A 242 9.42 7.45 -6.68
C PHE A 242 10.80 7.16 -6.13
N ALA A 243 11.83 7.47 -6.92
CA ALA A 243 13.22 7.26 -6.53
C ALA A 243 13.79 8.49 -5.83
N ASP A 244 14.72 8.24 -4.92
CA ASP A 244 15.53 9.28 -4.28
C ASP A 244 14.69 10.40 -3.63
N ARG A 245 14.87 11.63 -4.12
CA ARG A 245 14.23 12.85 -3.64
C ARG A 245 12.71 12.78 -3.78
N ALA A 246 12.19 11.98 -4.71
CA ALA A 246 10.75 11.90 -4.97
C ALA A 246 9.96 11.14 -3.89
N GLY A 247 10.63 10.44 -2.96
CA GLY A 247 9.96 9.57 -1.99
C GLY A 247 10.72 9.37 -0.68
N ARG A 248 11.32 10.43 -0.11
CA ARG A 248 12.13 10.37 1.12
C ARG A 248 11.36 9.88 2.34
N ALA A 249 10.05 10.10 2.38
CA ALA A 249 9.21 9.41 3.35
C ALA A 249 7.84 9.03 2.78
N VAL A 250 7.30 7.96 3.33
CA VAL A 250 5.92 7.52 3.15
C VAL A 250 5.19 7.57 4.49
N ILE A 251 4.06 8.28 4.54
CA ILE A 251 3.09 8.20 5.63
C ILE A 251 1.93 7.31 5.18
N VAL A 252 1.61 6.30 5.98
CA VAL A 252 0.39 5.51 5.84
C VAL A 252 -0.58 5.96 6.92
N THR A 253 -1.68 6.60 6.54
CA THR A 253 -2.64 7.20 7.50
C THR A 253 -3.61 6.19 8.11
N GLY A 254 -3.58 4.93 7.63
CA GLY A 254 -4.36 3.83 8.17
C GLY A 254 -4.44 2.62 7.27
N MET A 255 -5.13 1.58 7.76
CA MET A 255 -5.31 0.32 7.03
C MET A 255 -6.39 0.43 5.95
N PRO A 256 -6.10 0.10 4.67
CA PRO A 256 -7.02 0.19 3.54
C PRO A 256 -7.98 -1.00 3.46
N PHE A 257 -8.78 -1.16 4.50
CA PHE A 257 -9.83 -2.18 4.54
C PHE A 257 -10.96 -1.85 3.57
N SER A 258 -11.31 -2.83 2.73
CA SER A 258 -12.53 -2.78 1.92
C SER A 258 -13.76 -2.88 2.83
N THR A 259 -14.87 -2.23 2.49
CA THR A 259 -16.07 -2.28 3.34
C THR A 259 -16.55 -3.73 3.54
N PRO A 260 -16.73 -4.23 4.78
CA PRO A 260 -17.19 -5.61 5.02
C PRO A 260 -18.58 -5.93 4.44
N THR A 261 -19.41 -4.91 4.26
CA THR A 261 -20.74 -5.03 3.65
C THR A 261 -20.70 -5.09 2.12
N ASP A 262 -19.54 -4.85 1.50
CA ASP A 262 -19.36 -5.07 0.07
C ASP A 262 -19.69 -6.53 -0.25
N PRO A 263 -20.65 -6.79 -1.16
CA PRO A 263 -21.08 -8.14 -1.48
C PRO A 263 -19.94 -9.06 -1.94
N LYS A 264 -18.96 -8.54 -2.68
CA LYS A 264 -17.82 -9.31 -3.17
C LYS A 264 -16.90 -9.71 -2.02
N VAL A 265 -16.62 -8.78 -1.10
CA VAL A 265 -15.81 -9.04 0.10
C VAL A 265 -16.51 -10.05 0.99
N ARG A 266 -17.79 -9.82 1.32
CA ARG A 266 -18.58 -10.70 2.17
C ARG A 266 -18.65 -12.12 1.59
N LEU A 267 -19.03 -12.27 0.32
CA LEU A 267 -19.16 -13.58 -0.30
C LEU A 267 -17.82 -14.30 -0.47
N LYS A 268 -16.71 -13.58 -0.70
CA LYS A 268 -15.36 -14.18 -0.73
C LYS A 268 -14.94 -14.70 0.64
N ARG A 269 -15.23 -13.97 1.71
CA ARG A 269 -14.97 -14.41 3.10
C ARG A 269 -15.79 -15.67 3.41
N GLU A 270 -17.09 -15.65 3.14
CA GLU A 270 -17.97 -16.82 3.31
C GLU A 270 -17.53 -18.02 2.47
N TYR A 271 -16.99 -17.80 1.27
CA TYR A 271 -16.43 -18.85 0.43
C TYR A 271 -15.19 -19.49 1.10
N LEU A 272 -14.24 -18.67 1.57
CA LEU A 272 -13.04 -19.15 2.25
C LEU A 272 -13.37 -19.88 3.56
N ASP A 273 -14.30 -19.35 4.36
CA ASP A 273 -14.73 -19.98 5.61
C ASP A 273 -15.39 -21.36 5.38
N LYS A 274 -16.06 -21.54 4.24
CA LYS A 274 -16.60 -22.86 3.85
C LYS A 274 -15.50 -23.85 3.46
N GLN A 275 -14.45 -23.38 2.78
CA GLN A 275 -13.29 -24.21 2.41
C GLN A 275 -12.42 -24.54 3.62
N ALA A 276 -12.38 -23.65 4.62
CA ALA A 276 -11.58 -23.81 5.82
C ALA A 276 -12.18 -24.77 6.87
N LYS A 277 -13.37 -25.34 6.61
CA LYS A 277 -13.94 -26.35 7.49
C LYS A 277 -13.02 -27.58 7.54
N PRO A 278 -12.75 -28.14 8.74
CA PRO A 278 -11.79 -29.23 8.89
C PRO A 278 -12.21 -30.43 8.05
N SER A 279 -11.38 -30.74 7.06
CA SER A 279 -11.36 -32.05 6.40
C SER A 279 -9.98 -32.64 6.66
N ASN A 280 -9.90 -33.97 6.81
CA ASN A 280 -8.64 -34.69 7.07
C ASN A 280 -7.56 -34.50 5.97
N LYS A 281 -7.84 -33.72 4.91
CA LYS A 281 -6.93 -33.50 3.77
C LYS A 281 -6.19 -32.16 3.81
N ASN A 282 -6.71 -31.12 4.48
CA ASN A 282 -6.12 -29.76 4.44
C ASN A 282 -6.01 -29.14 5.85
N PRO A 283 -4.92 -29.39 6.60
CA PRO A 283 -4.74 -28.91 7.98
C PRO A 283 -4.44 -27.40 8.12
N LYS A 284 -4.17 -26.68 7.03
CA LYS A 284 -4.00 -25.22 7.01
C LYS A 284 -4.85 -24.64 5.90
N ALA A 285 -5.98 -24.03 6.24
CA ALA A 285 -6.85 -23.39 5.27
C ALA A 285 -7.00 -21.90 5.62
N LEU A 286 -6.88 -21.04 4.61
CA LEU A 286 -7.01 -19.60 4.77
C LEU A 286 -8.46 -19.23 5.12
N THR A 287 -8.67 -18.63 6.28
CA THR A 287 -9.98 -18.11 6.69
C THR A 287 -10.33 -16.82 5.96
N GLY A 288 -11.62 -16.49 5.91
CA GLY A 288 -12.08 -15.23 5.36
C GLY A 288 -11.52 -14.01 6.09
N GLU A 289 -11.32 -14.09 7.40
CA GLU A 289 -10.72 -12.99 8.18
C GLU A 289 -9.23 -12.80 7.88
N GLU A 290 -8.46 -13.89 7.84
CA GLU A 290 -7.04 -13.83 7.48
C GLU A 290 -6.84 -13.24 6.08
N TRP A 291 -7.62 -13.72 5.10
CA TRP A 291 -7.61 -13.16 3.75
C TRP A 291 -7.94 -11.66 3.76
N TYR A 292 -8.97 -11.26 4.49
CA TYR A 292 -9.40 -9.86 4.55
C TYR A 292 -8.32 -8.94 5.14
N VAL A 293 -7.63 -9.39 6.19
CA VAL A 293 -6.47 -8.69 6.77
C VAL A 293 -5.30 -8.64 5.80
N GLN A 294 -4.98 -9.76 5.13
CA GLN A 294 -3.91 -9.84 4.14
C GLN A 294 -4.13 -8.89 2.96
N GLN A 295 -5.36 -8.75 2.48
CA GLN A 295 -5.67 -7.81 1.39
C GLN A 295 -5.37 -6.36 1.78
N ALA A 296 -5.65 -5.97 3.03
CA ALA A 296 -5.31 -4.63 3.51
C ALA A 296 -3.79 -4.46 3.66
N ALA A 297 -3.11 -5.45 4.25
CA ALA A 297 -1.66 -5.42 4.45
C ALA A 297 -0.88 -5.39 3.12
N ARG A 298 -1.29 -6.17 2.11
CA ARG A 298 -0.67 -6.16 0.77
C ARG A 298 -0.69 -4.75 0.15
N ALA A 299 -1.80 -4.03 0.26
CA ALA A 299 -1.91 -2.66 -0.24
C ALA A 299 -1.00 -1.68 0.52
N VAL A 300 -0.84 -1.86 1.84
CA VAL A 300 0.13 -1.09 2.63
C VAL A 300 1.56 -1.41 2.18
N ASN A 301 1.91 -2.70 2.05
CA ASN A 301 3.24 -3.15 1.63
C ASN A 301 3.61 -2.61 0.24
N GLN A 302 2.65 -2.52 -0.68
CA GLN A 302 2.84 -1.89 -2.00
C GLN A 302 3.10 -0.39 -1.93
N ALA A 303 2.43 0.32 -1.02
CA ALA A 303 2.63 1.75 -0.82
C ALA A 303 3.97 2.07 -0.15
N VAL A 304 4.39 1.29 0.85
CA VAL A 304 5.66 1.53 1.58
C VAL A 304 6.88 1.02 0.84
N GLY A 305 6.72 0.03 -0.06
CA GLY A 305 7.77 -0.42 -0.98
C GLY A 305 8.23 0.66 -1.97
N ARG A 306 7.70 1.89 -1.86
CA ARG A 306 8.05 3.03 -2.69
C ARG A 306 9.20 3.87 -2.15
N VAL A 307 9.63 3.65 -0.90
CA VAL A 307 10.62 4.50 -0.19
C VAL A 307 12.07 4.18 -0.57
N ILE A 308 12.38 2.92 -0.86
CA ILE A 308 13.75 2.46 -1.11
C ILE A 308 13.79 1.79 -2.49
N ARG A 309 14.60 2.34 -3.42
CA ARG A 309 14.67 1.85 -4.80
C ARG A 309 15.95 1.15 -5.18
N HIS A 310 17.06 1.53 -4.56
CA HIS A 310 18.36 0.92 -4.81
C HIS A 310 19.16 0.79 -3.52
N ARG A 311 20.28 0.07 -3.59
CA ARG A 311 21.14 -0.26 -2.44
C ARG A 311 21.70 0.96 -1.69
N HIS A 312 21.68 2.14 -2.31
CA HIS A 312 22.25 3.39 -1.77
C HIS A 312 21.16 4.39 -1.36
N ASP A 313 19.89 3.99 -1.46
CA ASP A 313 18.76 4.86 -1.16
C ASP A 313 18.51 4.91 0.35
N TYR A 314 17.77 5.92 0.81
CA TYR A 314 17.35 6.02 2.20
C TYR A 314 16.00 6.71 2.32
N GLY A 315 15.26 6.39 3.38
CA GLY A 315 14.01 7.06 3.66
C GLY A 315 13.28 6.55 4.90
N ALA A 316 12.12 7.13 5.15
CA ALA A 316 11.31 6.83 6.32
C ALA A 316 9.93 6.26 5.97
N ILE A 317 9.47 5.26 6.70
CA ILE A 317 8.11 4.74 6.67
C ILE A 317 7.44 5.06 8.01
N ILE A 318 6.34 5.80 7.94
CA ILE A 318 5.64 6.32 9.11
C ILE A 318 4.20 5.80 9.08
N TYR A 319 3.88 4.91 10.03
CA TYR A 319 2.53 4.36 10.18
C TYR A 319 1.73 5.21 11.17
N CYS A 320 0.85 6.06 10.68
CA CYS A 320 0.02 6.97 11.49
C CYS A 320 -1.33 6.32 11.86
N ASP A 321 -1.30 5.14 12.45
CA ASP A 321 -2.49 4.46 12.99
C ASP A 321 -2.11 3.50 14.12
N GLU A 322 -2.77 3.59 15.26
CA GLU A 322 -2.48 2.77 16.45
C GLU A 322 -2.61 1.27 16.21
N ARG A 323 -3.41 0.86 15.23
CA ARG A 323 -3.61 -0.56 14.91
C ARG A 323 -2.32 -1.22 14.42
N PHE A 324 -1.39 -0.47 13.81
CA PHE A 324 -0.10 -1.04 13.41
C PHE A 324 0.75 -1.52 14.59
N VAL A 325 0.41 -1.15 15.83
CA VAL A 325 1.05 -1.71 17.03
C VAL A 325 0.66 -3.18 17.25
N TRP A 326 -0.53 -3.61 16.81
CA TRP A 326 -1.04 -4.93 17.14
C TRP A 326 -0.26 -6.06 16.42
N PRO A 327 0.08 -7.17 17.12
CA PRO A 327 0.91 -8.24 16.55
C PRO A 327 0.33 -8.88 15.29
N ASN A 328 -1.00 -9.00 15.21
CA ASN A 328 -1.68 -9.55 14.05
C ASN A 328 -1.41 -8.72 12.78
N TYR A 329 -1.28 -7.39 12.87
CA TYR A 329 -0.96 -6.54 11.72
C TYR A 329 0.55 -6.46 11.45
N GLN A 330 1.39 -6.41 12.50
CA GLN A 330 2.84 -6.46 12.32
C GLN A 330 3.30 -7.74 11.62
N SER A 331 2.65 -8.87 11.92
CA SER A 331 2.95 -10.15 11.26
C SER A 331 2.75 -10.13 9.74
N GLN A 332 1.93 -9.20 9.22
CA GLN A 332 1.56 -9.08 7.81
C GLN A 332 2.42 -8.05 7.05
N MET A 333 3.26 -7.30 7.75
CA MET A 333 4.21 -6.38 7.09
C MET A 333 5.27 -7.19 6.35
N SER A 334 5.84 -6.64 5.28
CA SER A 334 6.92 -7.30 4.52
C SER A 334 8.05 -7.76 5.45
N TYR A 335 8.56 -8.97 5.25
CA TYR A 335 9.57 -9.58 6.12
C TYR A 335 10.78 -8.67 6.36
N TRP A 336 11.27 -8.03 5.30
CA TRP A 336 12.41 -7.13 5.40
C TRP A 336 12.18 -5.87 6.23
N LEU A 337 10.92 -5.43 6.40
CA LEU A 337 10.59 -4.25 7.21
C LEU A 337 10.55 -4.56 8.70
N LYS A 338 10.15 -5.79 9.07
CA LYS A 338 9.87 -6.18 10.46
C LYS A 338 10.99 -5.82 11.45
N PRO A 339 12.29 -6.06 11.14
CA PRO A 339 13.37 -5.73 12.07
C PRO A 339 13.52 -4.23 12.38
N TYR A 340 12.98 -3.37 11.50
CA TYR A 340 13.13 -1.92 11.60
C TYR A 340 11.91 -1.25 12.27
N ILE A 341 10.77 -1.95 12.37
CA ILE A 341 9.53 -1.38 12.92
C ILE A 341 9.71 -1.07 14.41
N LYS A 342 9.66 0.22 14.76
CA LYS A 342 9.59 0.67 16.14
C LYS A 342 8.20 1.22 16.47
N CYS A 343 7.58 0.69 17.53
CA CYS A 343 6.33 1.23 18.05
C CYS A 343 6.62 2.28 19.12
N TYR A 344 6.15 3.50 18.91
CA TYR A 344 6.35 4.61 19.85
C TYR A 344 5.11 4.79 20.74
N SER A 345 5.28 5.13 22.01
CA SER A 345 4.16 5.45 22.91
C SER A 345 3.90 6.95 23.01
N LYS A 346 4.92 7.78 22.75
CA LYS A 346 4.86 9.24 22.83
C LYS A 346 5.22 9.88 21.50
N TYR A 347 4.42 10.86 21.08
CA TYR A 347 4.65 11.59 19.83
C TYR A 347 6.00 12.34 19.80
N GLY A 348 6.45 12.88 20.93
CA GLY A 348 7.74 13.58 21.01
C GLY A 348 8.95 12.73 20.63
N GLU A 349 8.93 11.43 20.98
CA GLU A 349 10.01 10.49 20.62
C GLU A 349 10.05 10.21 19.12
N VAL A 350 8.88 10.15 18.48
CA VAL A 350 8.77 10.01 17.02
C VAL A 350 9.47 11.18 16.33
N VAL A 351 9.11 12.41 16.72
CA VAL A 351 9.70 13.63 16.16
C VAL A 351 11.22 13.64 16.38
N GLN A 352 11.67 13.37 17.61
CA GLN A 352 13.10 13.38 17.94
C GLN A 352 13.92 12.39 17.10
N THR A 353 13.45 11.14 16.99
CA THR A 353 14.17 10.08 16.28
C THR A 353 14.13 10.27 14.76
N LEU A 354 13.00 10.72 14.22
CA LEU A 354 12.85 11.02 12.79
C LEU A 354 13.73 12.21 12.38
N THR A 355 13.76 13.27 13.19
CA THR A 355 14.65 14.42 12.95
C THR A 355 16.12 14.01 12.99
N ARG A 356 16.51 13.16 13.95
CA ARG A 356 17.88 12.62 14.00
C ARG A 356 18.22 11.85 12.73
N PHE A 357 17.36 10.94 12.31
CA PHE A 357 17.56 10.14 11.10
C PHE A 357 17.84 10.99 9.86
N PHE A 358 16.97 11.97 9.57
CA PHE A 358 17.15 12.80 8.38
C PHE A 358 18.32 13.77 8.49
N ARG A 359 18.62 14.29 9.69
CA ARG A 359 19.81 15.12 9.89
C ARG A 359 21.08 14.34 9.60
N ASP A 360 21.18 13.12 10.14
CA ASP A 360 22.37 12.28 9.98
C ASP A 360 22.56 11.86 8.50
N LYS A 361 21.47 11.76 7.72
CA LYS A 361 21.52 11.47 6.27
C LYS A 361 21.75 12.68 5.37
N VAL A 362 21.25 13.85 5.72
CA VAL A 362 21.54 15.10 4.98
C VAL A 362 23.03 15.46 5.08
N CYS A 363 23.70 15.06 6.16
CA CYS A 363 25.16 15.21 6.30
C CYS A 363 25.98 14.23 5.44
N VAL A 364 25.35 13.27 4.74
CA VAL A 364 26.00 12.23 3.95
C VAL A 364 25.32 12.18 2.57
N ASP A 365 25.62 13.14 1.69
CA ASP A 365 25.10 13.10 0.31
C ASP A 365 25.74 11.91 -0.45
N PRO A 366 24.95 10.97 -1.00
CA PRO A 366 25.46 9.81 -1.73
C PRO A 366 26.38 10.16 -2.91
N LYS A 367 26.27 11.37 -3.48
CA LYS A 367 27.17 11.83 -4.56
C LYS A 367 28.62 12.03 -4.12
N GLU A 368 28.87 12.31 -2.83
CA GLU A 368 30.22 12.37 -2.28
C GLU A 368 30.78 10.99 -1.91
N MET A 369 29.91 9.99 -1.68
CA MET A 369 30.36 8.61 -1.47
C MET A 369 30.84 7.96 -2.77
N ASP A 370 30.19 8.23 -3.92
CA ASP A 370 30.57 7.63 -5.21
C ASP A 370 31.97 8.09 -5.66
N SER A 371 32.35 9.34 -5.37
CA SER A 371 33.70 9.85 -5.67
C SER A 371 34.78 9.19 -4.80
N ASN A 372 34.47 8.87 -3.54
CA ASN A 372 35.38 8.20 -2.63
C ASN A 372 35.43 6.66 -2.84
N GLU A 373 34.31 6.00 -3.15
CA GLU A 373 34.28 4.57 -3.50
C GLU A 373 34.97 4.31 -4.84
N ILE A 374 34.78 5.16 -5.86
CA ILE A 374 35.52 5.06 -7.13
C ILE A 374 37.03 5.25 -6.90
N ALA A 375 37.43 6.15 -6.00
CA ALA A 375 38.84 6.34 -5.63
C ALA A 375 39.43 5.11 -4.92
N LEU A 376 38.70 4.52 -3.97
CA LEU A 376 39.10 3.29 -3.26
C LEU A 376 39.14 2.07 -4.18
N HIS A 377 38.17 1.91 -5.08
CA HIS A 377 38.13 0.80 -6.03
C HIS A 377 39.23 0.93 -7.09
N ARG A 378 39.62 2.16 -7.49
CA ARG A 378 40.80 2.40 -8.34
C ARG A 378 42.11 2.06 -7.63
N LEU A 379 42.21 2.31 -6.31
CA LEU A 379 43.39 1.92 -5.52
C LEU A 379 43.50 0.39 -5.36
N GLN A 380 42.39 -0.30 -5.07
CA GLN A 380 42.37 -1.76 -4.91
C GLN A 380 42.58 -2.52 -6.24
N THR A 381 42.03 -2.03 -7.35
CA THR A 381 42.26 -2.63 -8.68
C THR A 381 43.70 -2.46 -9.18
N ASN A 382 44.38 -1.38 -8.82
CA ASN A 382 45.80 -1.20 -9.12
C ASN A 382 46.73 -2.13 -8.31
N VAL A 383 46.35 -2.51 -7.08
CA VAL A 383 47.08 -3.50 -6.28
C VAL A 383 46.87 -4.92 -6.83
N CYS A 384 45.66 -5.27 -7.27
CA CYS A 384 45.38 -6.58 -7.87
C CYS A 384 46.01 -6.77 -9.26
N ARG A 385 46.08 -5.73 -10.10
CA ARG A 385 46.71 -5.82 -11.43
C ARG A 385 48.23 -6.07 -11.38
N ARG A 386 48.93 -5.64 -10.33
CA ARG A 386 50.37 -5.92 -10.16
C ARG A 386 50.68 -7.37 -9.74
N ARG A 387 49.70 -8.15 -9.29
CA ARG A 387 49.89 -9.55 -8.86
C ARG A 387 49.67 -10.59 -9.96
N PHE A 388 49.06 -10.23 -11.10
CA PHE A 388 48.66 -11.19 -12.15
C PHE A 388 49.62 -11.28 -13.35
N TYR A 389 50.73 -10.53 -13.38
CA TYR A 389 51.69 -10.55 -14.51
C TYR A 389 52.94 -11.42 -14.28
N LEU A 390 53.01 -12.20 -13.20
CA LEU A 390 54.18 -13.03 -12.87
C LEU A 390 53.82 -14.52 -12.69
N THR A 391 53.17 -15.14 -13.68
CA THR A 391 53.23 -16.61 -13.86
C THR A 391 52.62 -16.99 -15.22
N ARG A 392 53.45 -17.01 -16.27
CA ARG A 392 53.25 -17.90 -17.42
C ARG A 392 54.59 -18.58 -17.71
N LEU A 393 54.72 -19.84 -17.29
CA LEU A 393 55.71 -20.77 -17.83
C LEU A 393 55.08 -21.50 -19.03
N PRO A 394 55.83 -21.77 -20.11
CA PRO A 394 55.32 -22.49 -21.27
C PRO A 394 55.49 -24.00 -21.09
N GLN A 395 54.47 -24.78 -21.43
CA GLN A 395 54.58 -26.24 -21.58
C GLN A 395 54.70 -26.58 -23.08
N GLN A 396 55.77 -27.31 -23.42
CA GLN A 396 55.80 -28.29 -24.51
C GLN A 396 55.19 -29.60 -24.02
#